data_AF-A0A956DUC8-F1
#
_entry.id   AF-A0A956DUC8-F1
#
_cell.length_a   1.000
_cell.length_b   1.000
_cell.length_c   1.000
_cell.angle_alpha   90.00
_cell.angle_beta   90.00
_cell.angle_gamma   90.00
#
_symmetry.space_group_name_H-M   'P 1'
#
loop_
_entity.id
_entity.type
_entity.pdbx_description
1 polymer ?
#
loop_
_entity_poly.entity_id
_entity_poly.type
_entity_poly.pdbx_seq_one_letter_code
_entity_poly.pdbx_strand_id
1 'polypeptide(L)'
;ALRRGEVWAQHVIGASASLGFLSFFGFLGFGYLDPFHAFVTAVLLQFLIQLLVRRVGPKQPRLEPAQLDDDPTWRRALWGQLCFVIHGAALILAGTTILTFGMTVVFVPQDISYLGCDAHAIRGFDDQLQSLIAHDRATFGGMLLSGGVALLLTSMWSFRRGDRWLFWMLLVVILAPYAMTLWIHWDIGYRDHFHLAPVYIGLGLLFLGLALAGPHLLRRSR
;
A
#
# COMPACT_ATOMS: atom_id res chain seq x y z
N ALA A 1 -11.90 12.96 6.52
CA ALA A 1 -12.56 12.04 7.47
C ALA A 1 -12.12 12.28 8.92
N LEU A 2 -10.83 12.20 9.25
CA LEU A 2 -10.32 12.38 10.62
C LEU A 2 -10.67 13.74 11.29
N ARG A 3 -10.62 14.85 10.53
CA ARG A 3 -11.09 16.18 11.02
C ARG A 3 -12.60 16.22 11.29
N ARG A 4 -13.37 15.38 10.59
CA ARG A 4 -14.82 15.26 10.72
C ARG A 4 -15.25 14.36 11.88
N GLY A 5 -14.31 13.74 12.61
CA GLY A 5 -14.61 12.84 13.73
C GLY A 5 -14.99 11.42 13.30
N GLU A 6 -14.64 11.02 12.08
CA GLU A 6 -14.94 9.68 11.56
C GLU A 6 -13.96 8.66 12.13
N VAL A 7 -14.47 7.75 12.98
CA VAL A 7 -13.67 6.76 13.73
C VAL A 7 -12.93 5.79 12.80
N TRP A 8 -13.55 5.35 11.71
CA TRP A 8 -12.90 4.44 10.74
C TRP A 8 -11.58 5.02 10.21
N ALA A 9 -11.49 6.34 10.01
CA ALA A 9 -10.29 6.96 9.46
C ALA A 9 -9.12 6.91 10.44
N GLN A 10 -9.41 6.99 11.75
CA GLN A 10 -8.39 6.79 12.77
C GLN A 10 -7.89 5.33 12.76
N HIS A 11 -8.78 4.36 12.61
CA HIS A 11 -8.40 2.95 12.52
C HIS A 11 -7.57 2.64 11.27
N VAL A 12 -7.98 3.13 10.09
CA VAL A 12 -7.24 2.95 8.84
C VAL A 12 -5.82 3.51 8.97
N ILE A 13 -5.70 4.78 9.34
CA ILE A 13 -4.40 5.46 9.43
C ILE A 13 -3.56 4.81 10.53
N GLY A 14 -4.17 4.50 11.68
CA GLY A 14 -3.49 3.87 12.82
C GLY A 14 -2.93 2.50 12.48
N ALA A 15 -3.75 1.63 11.87
CA ALA A 15 -3.32 0.29 11.47
C ALA A 15 -2.20 0.36 10.41
N SER A 16 -2.40 1.15 9.35
CA SER A 16 -1.41 1.32 8.28
C SER A 16 -0.09 1.90 8.80
N ALA A 17 -0.14 2.98 9.58
CA ALA A 17 1.06 3.61 10.13
C ALA A 17 1.77 2.74 11.17
N SER A 18 1.04 1.96 11.96
CA SER A 18 1.65 1.02 12.92
C SER A 18 2.41 -0.09 12.18
N LEU A 19 1.82 -0.67 11.13
CA LEU A 19 2.51 -1.68 10.32
C LEU A 19 3.73 -1.09 9.60
N GLY A 20 3.60 0.12 9.05
CA GLY A 20 4.73 0.84 8.46
C GLY A 20 5.87 1.04 9.46
N PHE A 21 5.54 1.54 10.66
CA PHE A 21 6.52 1.71 11.74
C PHE A 21 7.16 0.39 12.17
N LEU A 22 6.38 -0.68 12.35
CA LEU A 22 6.91 -1.98 12.75
C LEU A 22 7.80 -2.60 11.65
N SER A 23 7.49 -2.36 10.38
CA SER A 23 8.29 -2.89 9.26
C SER A 23 9.72 -2.32 9.21
N PHE A 24 9.94 -1.13 9.77
CA PHE A 24 11.28 -0.53 9.91
C PHE A 24 12.25 -1.44 10.67
N PHE A 25 11.75 -2.26 11.60
CA PHE A 25 12.60 -3.16 12.38
C PHE A 25 12.94 -4.46 11.64
N GLY A 26 12.31 -4.75 10.50
CA GLY A 26 12.46 -6.01 9.78
C GLY A 26 13.88 -6.28 9.30
N PHE A 27 14.63 -5.25 8.90
CA PHE A 27 15.98 -5.42 8.35
C PHE A 27 17.11 -5.24 9.36
N LEU A 28 16.82 -4.84 10.60
CA LEU A 28 17.86 -4.60 11.61
C LEU A 28 18.68 -5.86 11.94
N GLY A 29 18.12 -7.05 11.72
CA GLY A 29 18.83 -8.32 11.85
C GLY A 29 20.05 -8.47 10.93
N PHE A 30 20.13 -7.69 9.85
CA PHE A 30 21.28 -7.64 8.93
C PHE A 30 22.32 -6.57 9.30
N GLY A 31 22.23 -5.97 10.48
CA GLY A 31 23.19 -4.96 10.96
C GLY A 31 23.17 -3.65 10.18
N TYR A 32 22.14 -3.41 9.36
CA TYR A 32 21.98 -2.20 8.57
C TYR A 32 21.05 -1.20 9.27
N LEU A 33 21.54 0.00 9.53
CA LEU A 33 20.71 1.11 9.98
C LEU A 33 20.86 2.26 8.99
N ASP A 34 19.78 2.57 8.29
CA ASP A 34 19.70 3.75 7.44
C ASP A 34 19.34 4.98 8.29
N PRO A 35 20.25 5.98 8.45
CA PRO A 35 19.98 7.15 9.28
C PRO A 35 18.83 8.01 8.74
N PHE A 36 18.64 8.06 7.43
CA PHE A 36 17.57 8.85 6.81
C PHE A 36 16.21 8.21 7.07
N HIS A 37 16.10 6.89 6.88
CA HIS A 37 14.87 6.17 7.23
C HIS A 37 14.59 6.22 8.73
N ALA A 38 15.62 6.13 9.58
CA ALA A 38 15.47 6.26 11.03
C ALA A 38 14.93 7.64 11.42
N PHE A 39 15.48 8.71 10.82
CA PHE A 39 15.02 10.09 11.03
C PHE A 39 13.55 10.26 10.62
N VAL A 40 13.19 9.84 9.40
CA VAL A 40 11.81 9.93 8.91
C VAL A 40 10.86 9.11 9.78
N THR A 41 11.27 7.91 10.19
CA THR A 41 10.49 7.03 11.08
C THR A 41 10.27 7.68 12.45
N ALA A 42 11.28 8.32 13.02
CA ALA A 42 11.15 9.05 14.29
C ALA A 42 10.18 10.24 14.17
N VAL A 43 10.25 10.99 13.06
CA VAL A 43 9.30 12.07 12.76
C VAL A 43 7.88 11.52 12.60
N LEU A 44 7.69 10.39 11.92
CA LEU A 44 6.37 9.79 11.74
C LEU A 44 5.81 9.15 13.00
N LEU A 45 6.67 8.60 13.87
CA LEU A 45 6.29 8.03 15.16
C LEU A 45 5.57 9.06 16.04
N GLN A 46 6.01 10.32 16.03
CA GLN A 46 5.32 11.38 16.78
C GLN A 46 3.86 11.55 16.33
N PHE A 47 3.59 11.48 15.02
CA PHE A 47 2.25 11.60 14.46
C PHE A 47 1.42 10.35 14.74
N LEU A 48 2.05 9.16 14.71
CA LEU A 48 1.40 7.91 15.12
C LEU A 48 0.97 7.97 16.58
N ILE A 49 1.85 8.39 17.50
CA ILE A 49 1.52 8.54 18.92
C ILE A 49 0.36 9.52 19.09
N GLN A 50 0.44 10.70 18.47
CA GLN A 50 -0.65 11.69 18.49
C GLN A 50 -1.97 11.11 17.99
N LEU A 51 -1.94 10.27 16.96
CA LEU A 51 -3.13 9.59 16.44
C LEU A 51 -3.68 8.55 17.41
N LEU A 52 -2.83 7.75 18.05
CA LEU A 52 -3.23 6.70 18.98
C LEU A 52 -3.82 7.25 20.28
N VAL A 53 -3.28 8.36 20.79
CA VAL A 53 -3.78 9.00 22.02
C VAL A 53 -4.99 9.90 21.77
N ARG A 54 -5.22 10.31 20.51
CA ARG A 54 -6.35 11.16 20.15
C ARG A 54 -7.66 10.42 20.44
N ARG A 55 -8.47 10.99 21.34
CA ARG A 55 -9.85 10.56 21.53
C ARG A 55 -10.72 11.19 20.44
N VAL A 56 -11.17 10.37 19.49
CA VAL A 56 -12.26 10.76 18.60
C VAL A 56 -13.55 10.56 19.39
N GLY A 57 -14.07 11.65 19.98
CA GLY A 57 -15.34 11.65 20.69
C GLY A 57 -16.52 11.37 19.76
N PRO A 58 -17.70 10.99 20.30
CA PRO A 58 -18.88 10.63 19.52
C PRO A 58 -19.47 11.90 18.91
N LYS A 59 -18.87 12.43 17.85
CA LYS A 59 -19.65 13.21 16.90
C LYS A 59 -20.57 12.22 16.22
N GLN A 60 -21.87 12.53 16.16
CA GLN A 60 -22.87 11.70 15.52
C GLN A 60 -22.24 11.12 14.24
N PRO A 61 -22.15 9.77 14.11
CA PRO A 61 -21.67 9.19 12.87
C PRO A 61 -22.47 9.83 11.75
N ARG A 62 -21.87 10.02 10.58
CA ARG A 62 -22.62 10.49 9.42
C ARG A 62 -23.69 9.41 9.17
N LEU A 63 -24.88 9.65 9.71
CA LEU A 63 -26.06 8.80 9.55
C LEU A 63 -26.51 9.09 8.12
N GLU A 64 -25.77 8.54 7.16
CA GLU A 64 -26.30 8.39 5.82
C GLU A 64 -27.50 7.43 5.99
N PRO A 65 -28.70 7.82 5.54
CA PRO A 65 -29.79 6.86 5.45
C PRO A 65 -29.25 5.61 4.78
N ALA A 66 -29.54 4.43 5.33
CA ALA A 66 -29.18 3.18 4.67
C ALA A 66 -29.62 3.33 3.21
N GLN A 67 -28.70 3.16 2.26
CA GLN A 67 -29.03 3.19 0.84
C GLN A 67 -29.82 1.92 0.55
N LEU A 68 -31.11 1.96 0.89
CA LEU A 68 -32.09 0.92 0.66
C LEU A 68 -32.51 0.90 -0.83
N ASP A 69 -32.18 1.96 -1.56
CA ASP A 69 -32.41 2.07 -3.00
C ASP A 69 -31.34 1.27 -3.75
N ASP A 70 -31.76 0.11 -4.25
CA ASP A 70 -30.96 -0.79 -5.07
C ASP A 70 -30.76 -0.25 -6.50
N ASP A 71 -30.17 0.95 -6.61
CA ASP A 71 -29.86 1.63 -7.86
C ASP A 71 -28.78 0.82 -8.63
N PRO A 72 -28.95 0.57 -9.95
CA PRO A 72 -27.92 -0.04 -10.79
C PRO A 72 -26.53 0.59 -10.63
N THR A 73 -26.47 1.89 -10.34
CA THR A 73 -25.24 2.65 -10.06
C THR A 73 -24.53 2.14 -8.80
N TRP A 74 -25.30 1.83 -7.75
CA TRP A 74 -24.77 1.29 -6.50
C TRP A 74 -24.30 -0.16 -6.69
N ARG A 75 -25.09 -1.02 -7.36
CA ARG A 75 -24.68 -2.39 -7.68
C ARG A 75 -23.37 -2.46 -8.47
N ARG A 76 -23.19 -1.57 -9.46
CA ARG A 76 -21.91 -1.46 -10.20
C ARG A 76 -20.77 -1.01 -9.29
N ALA A 77 -21.03 -0.09 -8.38
CA ALA A 77 -20.04 0.39 -7.43
C ALA A 77 -19.56 -0.69 -6.47
N LEU A 78 -20.40 -1.66 -6.09
CA LEU A 78 -19.99 -2.81 -5.29
C LEU A 78 -18.92 -3.65 -5.99
N TRP A 79 -19.04 -3.84 -7.31
CA TRP A 79 -17.99 -4.51 -8.09
C TRP A 79 -16.70 -3.68 -8.12
N GLY A 80 -16.82 -2.36 -8.26
CA GLY A 80 -15.66 -1.47 -8.17
C GLY A 80 -14.98 -1.51 -6.79
N GLN A 81 -15.78 -1.52 -5.72
CA GLN A 81 -15.32 -1.67 -4.34
C GLN A 81 -14.63 -3.03 -4.14
N LEU A 82 -15.20 -4.10 -4.68
CA LEU A 82 -14.61 -5.44 -4.64
C LEU A 82 -13.25 -5.46 -5.34
N CYS A 83 -13.08 -4.78 -6.48
CA CYS A 83 -11.76 -4.65 -7.13
C CYS A 83 -10.72 -4.06 -6.17
N PHE A 84 -11.05 -2.98 -5.44
CA PHE A 84 -10.11 -2.38 -4.48
C PHE A 84 -9.89 -3.22 -3.22
N VAL A 85 -10.89 -3.98 -2.77
CA VAL A 85 -10.74 -4.95 -1.68
C VAL A 85 -9.77 -6.06 -2.08
N ILE A 86 -9.96 -6.65 -3.26
CA ILE A 86 -9.05 -7.67 -3.82
C ILE A 86 -7.65 -7.08 -3.98
N HIS A 87 -7.54 -5.85 -4.49
CA HIS A 87 -6.27 -5.15 -4.67
C HIS A 87 -5.54 -4.95 -3.34
N GLY A 88 -6.22 -4.42 -2.32
CA GLY A 88 -5.66 -4.25 -0.98
C GLY A 88 -5.21 -5.58 -0.36
N ALA A 89 -6.04 -6.63 -0.47
CA ALA A 89 -5.68 -7.97 0.01
C ALA A 89 -4.46 -8.56 -0.71
N ALA A 90 -4.36 -8.38 -2.03
CA ALA A 90 -3.22 -8.82 -2.82
C ALA A 90 -1.92 -8.07 -2.41
N LEU A 91 -2.01 -6.77 -2.15
CA LEU A 91 -0.88 -5.97 -1.64
C LEU A 91 -0.43 -6.42 -0.25
N ILE A 92 -1.37 -6.75 0.64
CA ILE A 92 -1.05 -7.31 1.97
C ILE A 92 -0.31 -8.63 1.84
N LEU A 93 -0.80 -9.53 0.98
CA LEU A 93 -0.17 -10.83 0.76
C LEU A 93 1.25 -10.64 0.19
N ALA A 94 1.38 -9.87 -0.90
CA ALA A 94 2.66 -9.59 -1.52
C ALA A 94 3.65 -8.91 -0.56
N GLY A 95 3.19 -7.90 0.17
CA GLY A 95 3.99 -7.16 1.14
C GLY A 95 4.46 -8.05 2.29
N THR A 96 3.59 -8.91 2.82
CA THR A 96 3.95 -9.88 3.87
C THR A 96 4.98 -10.88 3.36
N THR A 97 4.80 -11.41 2.15
CA THR A 97 5.75 -12.33 1.52
C THR A 97 7.12 -11.68 1.33
N ILE A 98 7.16 -10.50 0.69
CA ILE A 98 8.41 -9.78 0.41
C ILE A 98 9.11 -9.36 1.71
N LEU A 99 8.37 -8.87 2.70
CA LEU A 99 8.91 -8.53 4.01
C LEU A 99 9.53 -9.77 4.67
N THR A 100 8.85 -10.92 4.64
CA THR A 100 9.38 -12.17 5.19
C THR A 100 10.67 -12.59 4.51
N PHE A 101 10.74 -12.53 3.17
CA PHE A 101 11.98 -12.78 2.45
C PHE A 101 13.06 -11.75 2.78
N GLY A 102 12.74 -10.46 2.87
CA GLY A 102 13.68 -9.40 3.26
C GLY A 102 14.26 -9.58 4.67
N MET A 103 13.56 -10.32 5.56
CA MET A 103 14.04 -10.66 6.90
C MET A 103 14.85 -11.97 6.95
N THR A 104 14.78 -12.83 5.92
CA THR A 104 15.27 -14.22 5.99
C THR A 104 16.24 -14.62 4.88
N VAL A 105 16.17 -13.99 3.71
CA VAL A 105 16.93 -14.36 2.52
C VAL A 105 17.46 -13.10 1.83
N VAL A 106 18.78 -13.04 1.65
CA VAL A 106 19.43 -11.90 0.99
C VAL A 106 19.17 -11.88 -0.51
N PHE A 107 19.42 -12.99 -1.22
CA PHE A 107 19.28 -13.09 -2.67
C PHE A 107 18.17 -14.07 -3.06
N VAL A 108 17.25 -13.64 -3.92
CA VAL A 108 16.27 -14.55 -4.58
C VAL A 108 16.76 -14.86 -6.00
N PRO A 109 16.27 -15.94 -6.64
CA PRO A 109 16.72 -16.35 -7.97
C PRO A 109 16.66 -15.25 -9.03
N GLN A 110 15.69 -14.35 -8.92
CA GLN A 110 15.50 -13.22 -9.82
C GLN A 110 16.68 -12.23 -9.77
N ASP A 111 17.29 -11.99 -8.60
CA ASP A 111 18.42 -11.05 -8.49
C ASP A 111 19.64 -11.58 -9.24
N ILE A 112 19.98 -12.85 -9.01
CA ILE A 112 21.13 -13.51 -9.60
C ILE A 112 20.97 -13.60 -11.12
N SER A 113 19.76 -13.93 -11.58
CA SER A 113 19.41 -13.95 -13.00
C SER A 113 19.57 -12.57 -13.66
N TYR A 114 19.07 -11.51 -13.00
CA TYR A 114 19.15 -10.15 -13.53
C TYR A 114 20.59 -9.59 -13.51
N LEU A 115 21.33 -9.79 -12.42
CA LEU A 115 22.71 -9.31 -12.27
C LEU A 115 23.72 -10.12 -13.09
N GLY A 116 23.36 -11.33 -13.54
CA GLY A 116 24.26 -12.23 -14.27
C GLY A 116 25.46 -12.68 -13.44
N CYS A 117 25.34 -12.66 -12.10
CA CYS A 117 26.44 -12.89 -11.16
C CYS A 117 25.97 -13.78 -10.01
N ASP A 118 26.77 -14.78 -9.65
CA ASP A 118 26.43 -15.72 -8.57
C ASP A 118 26.47 -15.04 -7.18
N ALA A 119 25.67 -15.54 -6.25
CA ALA A 119 25.60 -15.02 -4.89
C ALA A 119 26.97 -15.02 -4.19
N HIS A 120 27.83 -16.01 -4.46
CA HIS A 120 29.18 -16.03 -3.88
C HIS A 120 30.06 -14.89 -4.40
N ALA A 121 29.94 -14.55 -5.68
CA ALA A 121 30.70 -13.44 -6.26
C ALA A 121 30.23 -12.10 -5.67
N ILE A 122 28.92 -11.88 -5.50
CA ILE A 122 28.39 -10.67 -4.87
C ILE A 122 28.83 -10.54 -3.40
N ARG A 123 28.85 -11.65 -2.66
CA ARG A 123 29.34 -11.67 -1.26
C ARG A 123 30.81 -11.27 -1.14
N GLY A 124 31.62 -11.55 -2.15
CA GLY A 124 33.04 -11.17 -2.17
C GLY A 124 33.32 -9.72 -2.51
N PHE A 125 32.32 -8.95 -2.95
CA PHE A 125 32.49 -7.54 -3.35
C PHE A 125 32.41 -6.57 -2.17
N ASP A 126 31.32 -6.61 -1.41
CA ASP A 126 31.09 -5.72 -0.26
C ASP A 126 30.05 -6.34 0.68
N ASP A 127 30.39 -6.42 1.97
CA ASP A 127 29.49 -6.94 3.00
C ASP A 127 28.26 -6.03 3.22
N GLN A 128 28.38 -4.72 2.99
CA GLN A 128 27.27 -3.76 3.13
C GLN A 128 26.23 -3.90 2.02
N LEU A 129 26.61 -4.40 0.84
CA LEU A 129 25.68 -4.56 -0.28
C LEU A 129 24.55 -5.54 0.05
N GLN A 130 24.88 -6.62 0.75
CA GLN A 130 23.89 -7.62 1.20
C GLN A 130 22.89 -7.02 2.17
N SER A 131 23.41 -6.29 3.16
CA SER A 131 22.64 -5.56 4.15
C SER A 131 21.72 -4.51 3.50
N LEU A 132 22.21 -3.81 2.46
CA LEU A 132 21.41 -2.86 1.69
C LEU A 132 20.28 -3.53 0.89
N ILE A 133 20.55 -4.67 0.23
CA ILE A 133 19.52 -5.41 -0.52
C ILE A 133 18.42 -5.95 0.41
N ALA A 134 18.82 -6.51 1.57
CA ALA A 134 17.87 -6.97 2.57
C ALA A 134 17.02 -5.81 3.12
N HIS A 135 17.65 -4.66 3.38
CA HIS A 135 16.95 -3.43 3.76
C HIS A 135 15.92 -3.00 2.71
N ASP A 136 16.32 -2.88 1.45
CA ASP A 136 15.42 -2.43 0.37
C ASP A 136 14.18 -3.33 0.26
N ARG A 137 14.37 -4.65 0.34
CA ARG A 137 13.26 -5.63 0.33
C ARG A 137 12.34 -5.51 1.52
N ALA A 138 12.90 -5.44 2.73
CA ALA A 138 12.10 -5.33 3.93
C ALA A 138 11.28 -4.02 3.90
N THR A 139 11.91 -2.92 3.51
CA THR A 139 11.24 -1.61 3.38
C THR A 139 10.16 -1.63 2.29
N PHE A 140 10.44 -2.24 1.12
CA PHE A 140 9.44 -2.38 0.05
C PHE A 140 8.26 -3.26 0.48
N GLY A 141 8.52 -4.43 1.07
CA GLY A 141 7.49 -5.33 1.59
C GLY A 141 6.63 -4.68 2.68
N GLY A 142 7.27 -3.95 3.60
CA GLY A 142 6.61 -3.15 4.63
C GLY A 142 5.70 -2.06 4.05
N MET A 143 6.16 -1.37 3.02
CA MET A 143 5.37 -0.35 2.31
C MET A 143 4.14 -0.95 1.64
N LEU A 144 4.28 -2.09 0.95
CA LEU A 144 3.15 -2.78 0.32
C LEU A 144 2.14 -3.28 1.34
N LEU A 145 2.61 -3.84 2.47
CA LEU A 145 1.75 -4.28 3.56
C LEU A 145 0.97 -3.12 4.18
N SER A 146 1.68 -2.04 4.54
CA SER A 146 1.10 -0.83 5.12
C SER A 146 0.08 -0.16 4.19
N GLY A 147 0.44 -0.02 2.90
CA GLY A 147 -0.43 0.55 1.87
C GLY A 147 -1.62 -0.36 1.54
N GLY A 148 -1.41 -1.67 1.51
CA GLY A 148 -2.45 -2.67 1.29
C GLY A 148 -3.52 -2.65 2.38
N VAL A 149 -3.11 -2.54 3.65
CA VAL A 149 -4.05 -2.37 4.78
C VAL A 149 -4.80 -1.05 4.67
N ALA A 150 -4.13 0.05 4.32
CA ALA A 150 -4.79 1.33 4.11
C ALA A 150 -5.85 1.24 3.00
N LEU A 151 -5.51 0.64 1.86
CA LEU A 151 -6.39 0.46 0.72
C LEU A 151 -7.58 -0.45 1.08
N LEU A 152 -7.32 -1.61 1.69
CA LEU A 152 -8.36 -2.57 2.07
C LEU A 152 -9.38 -1.93 3.02
N LEU A 153 -8.92 -1.36 4.13
CA LEU A 153 -9.81 -0.81 5.15
C LEU A 153 -10.52 0.47 4.67
N THR A 154 -9.85 1.32 3.87
CA THR A 154 -10.52 2.46 3.23
C THR A 154 -11.63 1.98 2.29
N SER A 155 -11.35 0.97 1.47
CA SER A 155 -12.33 0.40 0.55
C SER A 155 -13.51 -0.22 1.27
N MET A 156 -13.30 -0.83 2.45
CA MET A 156 -14.37 -1.43 3.24
C MET A 156 -15.24 -0.40 3.98
N TRP A 157 -14.64 0.66 4.54
CA TRP A 157 -15.33 1.55 5.49
C TRP A 157 -15.66 2.94 4.95
N SER A 158 -15.06 3.36 3.84
CA SER A 158 -15.20 4.73 3.30
C SER A 158 -16.05 4.83 2.02
N PHE A 159 -16.49 3.71 1.45
CA PHE A 159 -17.07 3.68 0.11
C PHE A 159 -18.50 4.23 0.08
N ARG A 160 -18.62 5.56 -0.02
CA ARG A 160 -19.89 6.28 0.06
C ARG A 160 -20.21 7.03 -1.22
N ARG A 161 -21.51 7.15 -1.53
CA ARG A 161 -22.00 7.89 -2.69
C ARG A 161 -21.58 9.35 -2.62
N GLY A 162 -21.05 9.86 -3.73
CA GLY A 162 -20.65 11.26 -3.85
C GLY A 162 -19.37 11.65 -3.12
N ASP A 163 -18.64 10.70 -2.50
CA ASP A 163 -17.32 10.94 -1.94
C ASP A 163 -16.26 11.07 -3.05
N ARG A 164 -16.31 12.17 -3.80
CA ARG A 164 -15.40 12.49 -4.92
C ARG A 164 -13.93 12.44 -4.52
N TRP A 165 -13.64 12.79 -3.27
CA TRP A 165 -12.30 12.75 -2.71
C TRP A 165 -11.72 11.33 -2.72
N LEU A 166 -12.55 10.30 -2.52
CA LEU A 166 -12.12 8.91 -2.50
C LEU A 166 -11.71 8.47 -3.90
N PHE A 167 -12.48 8.84 -4.94
CA PHE A 167 -12.13 8.54 -6.33
C PHE A 167 -10.74 9.08 -6.70
N TRP A 168 -10.49 10.36 -6.41
CA TRP A 168 -9.21 10.99 -6.73
C TRP A 168 -8.07 10.49 -5.87
N MET A 169 -8.32 10.20 -4.60
CA MET A 169 -7.34 9.59 -3.71
C MET A 169 -6.93 8.20 -4.22
N LEU A 170 -7.89 7.34 -4.56
CA LEU A 170 -7.61 6.01 -5.13
C LEU A 170 -6.85 6.13 -6.45
N LEU A 171 -7.26 7.03 -7.35
CA LEU A 171 -6.55 7.22 -8.62
C LEU A 171 -5.11 7.68 -8.41
N VAL A 172 -4.90 8.79 -7.70
CA VAL A 172 -3.57 9.42 -7.62
C VAL A 172 -2.61 8.58 -6.76
N VAL A 173 -3.07 8.12 -5.60
CA VAL A 173 -2.21 7.41 -4.63
C VAL A 173 -1.84 6.02 -5.14
N ILE A 174 -2.74 5.33 -5.86
CA ILE A 174 -2.44 3.99 -6.39
C ILE A 174 -1.68 4.10 -7.72
N LEU A 175 -2.02 5.05 -8.60
CA LEU A 175 -1.34 5.16 -9.91
C LEU A 175 0.14 5.54 -9.77
N ALA A 176 0.48 6.43 -8.84
CA ALA A 176 1.84 6.92 -8.66
C ALA A 176 2.89 5.79 -8.46
N PRO A 177 2.75 4.86 -7.50
CA PRO A 177 3.72 3.78 -7.33
C PRO A 177 3.77 2.86 -8.55
N TYR A 178 2.64 2.51 -9.18
CA TYR A 178 2.65 1.68 -10.39
C TYR A 178 3.37 2.34 -11.57
N ALA A 179 3.14 3.64 -11.78
CA ALA A 179 3.84 4.40 -12.82
C ALA A 179 5.34 4.44 -12.57
N MET A 180 5.76 4.68 -11.32
CA MET A 180 7.17 4.66 -10.94
C MET A 180 7.80 3.27 -11.07
N THR A 181 7.10 2.20 -10.67
CA THR A 181 7.56 0.82 -10.85
C THR A 181 7.78 0.51 -12.33
N LEU A 182 6.83 0.84 -13.21
CA LEU A 182 6.99 0.62 -14.65
C LEU A 182 8.15 1.43 -15.23
N TRP A 183 8.29 2.68 -14.81
CA TRP A 183 9.38 3.55 -15.27
C TRP A 183 10.75 3.01 -14.88
N ILE A 184 10.97 2.63 -13.62
CA ILE A 184 12.28 2.14 -13.19
C ILE A 184 12.64 0.82 -13.89
N HIS A 185 11.69 -0.09 -14.08
CA HIS A 185 11.93 -1.35 -14.82
C HIS A 185 12.26 -1.11 -16.29
N TRP A 186 11.64 -0.09 -16.90
CA TRP A 186 11.97 0.32 -18.24
C TRP A 186 13.39 0.88 -18.33
N ASP A 187 13.76 1.74 -17.39
CA ASP A 187 15.04 2.45 -17.33
C ASP A 187 16.22 1.50 -17.10
N ILE A 188 16.10 0.59 -16.12
CA ILE A 188 17.14 -0.40 -15.81
C ILE A 188 17.13 -1.60 -16.78
N GLY A 189 16.22 -1.63 -17.75
CA GLY A 189 16.10 -2.71 -18.73
C GLY A 189 15.54 -4.03 -18.19
N TYR A 190 15.01 -4.07 -16.96
CA TYR A 190 14.38 -5.28 -16.41
C TYR A 190 12.93 -5.42 -16.88
N ARG A 191 12.72 -5.95 -18.08
CA ARG A 191 11.41 -5.96 -18.77
C ARG A 191 10.73 -7.33 -18.82
N ASP A 192 11.03 -8.22 -17.86
CA ASP A 192 10.39 -9.52 -17.80
C ASP A 192 8.87 -9.38 -17.51
N HIS A 193 8.04 -9.81 -18.45
CA HIS A 193 6.59 -9.61 -18.35
C HIS A 193 5.95 -10.49 -17.28
N PHE A 194 6.55 -11.63 -16.96
CA PHE A 194 6.06 -12.49 -15.89
C PHE A 194 6.31 -11.85 -14.51
N HIS A 195 7.50 -11.30 -14.31
CA HIS A 195 7.86 -10.49 -13.14
C HIS A 195 6.95 -9.26 -13.00
N LEU A 196 6.64 -8.58 -14.11
CA LEU A 196 5.75 -7.41 -14.12
C LEU A 196 4.25 -7.76 -14.10
N ALA A 197 3.85 -9.04 -14.16
CA ALA A 197 2.44 -9.43 -14.16
C ALA A 197 1.64 -8.87 -12.97
N PRO A 198 2.14 -8.87 -11.72
CA PRO A 198 1.44 -8.25 -10.59
C PRO A 198 1.18 -6.74 -10.78
N VAL A 199 2.09 -6.05 -11.47
CA VAL A 199 1.97 -4.61 -11.79
C VAL A 199 0.82 -4.39 -12.78
N TYR A 200 0.77 -5.19 -13.86
CA TYR A 200 -0.30 -5.10 -14.86
C TYR A 200 -1.67 -5.45 -14.26
N ILE A 201 -1.74 -6.50 -13.45
CA ILE A 201 -2.98 -6.91 -12.76
C ILE A 201 -3.44 -5.81 -11.80
N GLY A 202 -2.53 -5.23 -11.01
CA GLY A 202 -2.84 -4.13 -10.10
C GLY A 202 -3.37 -2.88 -10.82
N LEU A 203 -2.76 -2.49 -11.95
CA LEU A 203 -3.27 -1.40 -12.79
C LEU A 203 -4.65 -1.73 -13.39
N GLY A 204 -4.85 -2.97 -13.81
CA GLY A 204 -6.16 -3.44 -14.28
C GLY A 204 -7.23 -3.31 -13.20
N LEU A 205 -6.94 -3.74 -11.97
CA LEU A 205 -7.83 -3.59 -10.81
C LEU A 205 -8.12 -2.12 -10.49
N LEU A 206 -7.11 -1.24 -10.55
CA LEU A 206 -7.28 0.20 -10.37
C LEU A 206 -8.26 0.79 -11.39
N PHE A 207 -8.01 0.60 -12.69
CA PHE A 207 -8.82 1.22 -13.73
C PHE A 207 -10.22 0.63 -13.82
N LEU A 208 -10.35 -0.71 -13.70
CA LEU A 208 -11.66 -1.36 -13.65
C LEU A 208 -12.44 -0.93 -12.41
N GLY A 209 -11.77 -0.88 -11.25
CA GLY A 209 -12.35 -0.42 -9.99
C GLY A 209 -12.89 1.01 -10.08
N LEU A 210 -12.10 1.93 -10.63
CA LEU A 210 -12.50 3.32 -10.84
C LEU A 210 -13.62 3.45 -11.89
N ALA A 211 -13.58 2.68 -12.98
CA ALA A 211 -14.61 2.72 -14.01
C ALA A 211 -15.99 2.27 -13.46
N LEU A 212 -15.99 1.22 -12.64
CA LEU A 212 -17.21 0.68 -12.02
C LEU A 212 -17.72 1.57 -10.87
N ALA A 213 -16.83 2.11 -10.05
CA ALA A 213 -17.17 2.94 -8.89
C ALA A 213 -17.42 4.40 -9.22
N GLY A 214 -16.84 4.91 -10.31
CA GLY A 214 -16.86 6.32 -10.70
C GLY A 214 -18.25 6.94 -10.72
N PRO A 215 -19.25 6.34 -11.40
CA PRO A 215 -20.62 6.85 -11.43
C PRO A 215 -21.25 7.03 -10.04
N HIS A 216 -20.85 6.21 -9.06
CA HIS A 216 -21.34 6.28 -7.69
C HIS A 216 -20.57 7.30 -6.83
N LEU A 217 -19.24 7.30 -6.91
CA LEU A 217 -18.38 8.19 -6.13
C LEU A 217 -18.41 9.64 -6.64
N LEU A 218 -18.60 9.84 -7.95
CA LEU A 218 -18.58 11.16 -8.58
C LEU A 218 -19.94 11.85 -8.65
N ARG A 219 -21.03 11.15 -8.31
CA ARG A 219 -22.38 11.71 -8.33
C ARG A 219 -22.50 12.88 -7.35
N ARG A 220 -23.11 13.99 -7.77
CA ARG A 220 -23.39 15.12 -6.85
C ARG A 220 -24.37 14.64 -5.78
N SER A 221 -24.05 14.89 -4.50
CA SER A 221 -25.03 14.79 -3.42
C SER A 221 -26.14 15.79 -3.70
N ARG A 222 -27.40 15.34 -3.71
CA ARG A 222 -28.57 16.22 -3.76
C ARG A 222 -28.70 16.95 -2.43
#